data_AF-A0A9Q3ILF3-F1
#
_entry.id   AF-A0A9Q3ILF3-F1
#
_cell.length_a   1.000
_cell.length_b   1.000
_cell.length_c   1.000
_cell.angle_alpha   90.00
_cell.angle_beta   90.00
_cell.angle_gamma   90.00
#
_symmetry.space_group_name_H-M   'P 1'
#
loop_
_entity.id
_entity.type
_entity.pdbx_description
1 polymer ?
#
loop_
_entity_poly.entity_id
_entity_poly.type
_entity_poly.pdbx_seq_one_letter_code
_entity_poly.pdbx_strand_id
1 'polypeptide(L)'
;MFWRNLIILGNFNLSVISGTIKINGSKLTCQDTLSPLEIFAPASHPLPLITSIYSNQSISSPQSNLTLKTKQFSAIIPIKDLHSNIQSLDKIWSSSYHPKPSICKSSFNVRNSFNSKTWSLILEFNPNLVALQLPKSWSNALSCLLSSKSRSSSHCIKGSKSVGKYTMACLLLHQLLNTFDRVALLDLDPGQALLTPPSLISLHLLDSPIIGP
;
A
#
# COMPACT_ATOMS: atom_id res chain seq x y z
N MET A 1 -25.37 2.73 5.23
CA MET A 1 -24.05 2.64 5.89
C MET A 1 -23.01 2.49 4.79
N PHE A 2 -22.40 3.59 4.34
CA PHE A 2 -21.47 3.55 3.21
C PHE A 2 -20.07 3.25 3.72
N TRP A 3 -19.50 2.12 3.31
CA TRP A 3 -18.10 1.79 3.52
C TRP A 3 -17.24 2.85 2.85
N ARG A 4 -16.67 3.79 3.63
CA ARG A 4 -15.74 4.80 3.11
C ARG A 4 -14.34 4.24 2.87
N ASN A 5 -14.01 3.16 3.58
CA ASN A 5 -12.68 2.58 3.63
C ASN A 5 -12.78 1.08 3.34
N LEU A 6 -11.92 0.59 2.47
CA LEU A 6 -11.73 -0.81 2.14
C LEU A 6 -10.38 -1.26 2.70
N ILE A 7 -10.38 -2.33 3.48
CA ILE A 7 -9.17 -2.90 4.10
C ILE A 7 -9.09 -4.37 3.69
N ILE A 8 -8.00 -4.72 3.03
CA ILE A 8 -7.76 -6.06 2.50
C ILE A 8 -6.50 -6.60 3.16
N LEU A 9 -6.59 -7.85 3.62
CA LEU A 9 -5.46 -8.62 4.13
C LEU A 9 -4.95 -9.55 3.02
N GLY A 10 -3.64 -9.77 2.96
CA GLY A 10 -3.01 -10.75 2.07
C GLY A 10 -2.35 -10.14 0.84
N ASN A 11 -2.12 -10.98 -0.17
CA ASN A 11 -1.39 -10.61 -1.38
C ASN A 11 -2.39 -10.54 -2.53
N PHE A 12 -2.41 -9.44 -3.26
CA PHE A 12 -3.34 -9.27 -4.37
C PHE A 12 -2.84 -8.26 -5.40
N ASN A 13 -3.37 -8.40 -6.61
CA ASN A 13 -3.19 -7.44 -7.68
C ASN A 13 -4.40 -6.52 -7.75
N LEU A 14 -4.14 -5.22 -7.80
CA LEU A 14 -5.15 -4.18 -7.87
C LEU A 14 -4.98 -3.35 -9.13
N SER A 15 -6.08 -3.09 -9.83
CA SER A 15 -6.12 -2.04 -10.85
C SER A 15 -7.38 -1.19 -10.69
N VAL A 16 -7.39 -0.01 -11.31
CA VAL A 16 -8.52 0.90 -11.32
C VAL A 16 -9.18 0.86 -12.70
N ILE A 17 -10.44 0.42 -12.76
CA ILE A 17 -11.21 0.44 -14.01
C ILE A 17 -11.84 1.81 -14.22
N SER A 18 -12.36 2.41 -13.15
CA SER A 18 -13.01 3.72 -13.19
C SER A 18 -12.91 4.44 -11.86
N GLY A 19 -12.88 5.77 -11.92
CA GLY A 19 -12.77 6.65 -10.76
C GLY A 19 -11.32 6.85 -10.32
N THR A 20 -11.17 7.44 -9.13
CA THR A 20 -9.86 7.63 -8.49
C THR A 20 -9.91 7.01 -7.11
N ILE A 21 -8.88 6.23 -6.76
CA ILE A 21 -8.71 5.72 -5.40
C ILE A 21 -7.50 6.37 -4.75
N LYS A 22 -7.47 6.32 -3.42
CA LYS A 22 -6.33 6.69 -2.62
C LYS A 22 -5.90 5.53 -1.74
N ILE A 23 -4.64 5.13 -1.85
CA ILE A 23 -4.01 4.09 -1.04
C ILE A 23 -2.77 4.68 -0.39
N ASN A 24 -2.69 4.66 0.95
CA ASN A 24 -1.53 5.15 1.71
C ASN A 24 -0.98 6.52 1.26
N GLY A 25 -1.86 7.45 0.85
CA GLY A 25 -1.46 8.78 0.38
C GLY A 25 -1.35 8.93 -1.14
N SER A 26 -1.08 7.86 -1.88
CA SER A 26 -1.01 7.83 -3.35
C SER A 26 -2.40 7.87 -3.94
N LYS A 27 -2.61 8.71 -4.96
CA LYS A 27 -3.81 8.73 -5.79
C LYS A 27 -3.54 7.87 -7.02
N LEU A 28 -4.43 6.93 -7.27
CA LEU A 28 -4.33 6.02 -8.41
C LEU A 28 -5.57 6.14 -9.26
N THR A 29 -5.35 6.28 -10.56
CA THR A 29 -6.35 6.30 -11.61
C THR A 29 -6.16 5.10 -12.54
N CYS A 30 -7.04 4.99 -13.54
CA CYS A 30 -6.96 3.92 -14.53
C CYS A 30 -5.67 3.96 -15.35
N GLN A 31 -5.11 5.16 -15.56
CA GLN A 31 -3.88 5.37 -16.33
C GLN A 31 -2.64 4.92 -15.55
N ASP A 32 -2.66 5.09 -14.22
CA ASP A 32 -1.55 4.70 -13.35
C ASP A 32 -1.48 3.18 -13.14
N THR A 33 -2.59 2.47 -13.36
CA THR A 33 -2.70 1.01 -13.16
C THR A 33 -2.97 0.26 -14.46
N LEU A 34 -2.33 0.68 -15.56
CA LEU A 34 -2.37 -0.07 -16.83
C LEU A 34 -1.79 -1.47 -16.63
N SER A 35 -0.66 -1.57 -15.92
CA SER A 35 -0.23 -2.80 -15.26
C SER A 35 -0.90 -2.91 -13.88
N PRO A 36 -1.38 -4.10 -13.47
CA PRO A 36 -1.88 -4.30 -12.11
C PRO A 36 -0.79 -4.01 -11.08
N LEU A 37 -1.15 -3.27 -10.04
CA LEU A 37 -0.29 -2.98 -8.91
C LEU A 37 -0.28 -4.17 -7.95
N GLU A 38 0.91 -4.70 -7.67
CA GLU A 38 1.10 -5.76 -6.68
C GLU A 38 1.06 -5.16 -5.27
N ILE A 39 0.19 -5.71 -4.41
CA ILE A 39 0.03 -5.24 -3.04
C ILE A 39 0.29 -6.41 -2.09
N PHE A 40 1.21 -6.17 -1.14
CA PHE A 40 1.54 -7.10 -0.07
C PHE A 40 1.06 -6.53 1.27
N ALA A 41 -0.04 -7.06 1.79
CA ALA A 41 -0.65 -6.58 3.04
C ALA A 41 -0.64 -7.69 4.11
N PRO A 42 0.52 -8.06 4.68
CA PRO A 42 0.58 -9.06 5.75
C PRO A 42 0.04 -8.50 7.07
N ALA A 43 -0.44 -9.37 7.96
CA ALA A 43 -0.94 -8.93 9.27
C ALA A 43 0.15 -8.40 10.20
N SER A 44 1.43 -8.60 9.86
CA SER A 44 2.57 -8.13 10.65
C SER A 44 2.79 -6.62 10.58
N HIS A 45 2.19 -5.94 9.59
CA HIS A 45 2.35 -4.50 9.34
C HIS A 45 0.99 -3.81 9.24
N PRO A 46 0.94 -2.47 9.42
CA PRO A 46 -0.30 -1.72 9.23
C PRO A 46 -0.88 -1.93 7.83
N LEU A 47 -2.12 -2.38 7.76
CA LEU A 47 -2.79 -2.70 6.49
C LEU A 47 -3.07 -1.43 5.69
N PRO A 48 -2.90 -1.49 4.35
CA PRO A 48 -3.14 -0.35 3.48
C PRO A 48 -4.60 0.06 3.52
N LEU A 49 -4.84 1.36 3.66
CA LEU A 49 -6.19 1.92 3.66
C LEU A 49 -6.56 2.35 2.25
N ILE A 50 -7.54 1.67 1.64
CA ILE A 50 -8.04 2.01 0.31
C ILE A 50 -9.31 2.84 0.48
N THR A 51 -9.33 4.03 -0.13
CA THR A 51 -10.47 4.95 -0.09
C THR A 51 -10.79 5.44 -1.50
N SER A 52 -12.07 5.68 -1.81
CA SER A 52 -12.42 6.33 -3.08
C SER A 52 -12.38 7.84 -2.94
N ILE A 53 -11.91 8.51 -3.99
CA ILE A 53 -12.01 9.96 -4.14
C ILE A 53 -13.15 10.22 -5.10
N TYR A 54 -14.18 10.91 -4.63
CA TYR A 54 -15.25 11.36 -5.50
C TYR A 54 -14.74 12.46 -6.43
N SER A 55 -14.80 12.20 -7.73
CA SER A 55 -14.51 13.17 -8.79
C SER A 55 -15.70 13.26 -9.75
N ASN A 56 -16.16 14.47 -10.06
CA ASN A 56 -17.21 14.68 -11.06
C ASN A 56 -16.74 14.32 -12.49
N GLN A 57 -15.43 14.19 -12.69
CA GLN A 57 -14.85 13.74 -13.94
C GLN A 57 -14.92 12.22 -14.02
N SER A 58 -15.64 11.70 -15.02
CA SER A 58 -15.69 10.28 -15.32
C SER A 58 -14.37 9.85 -15.96
N ILE A 59 -13.42 9.40 -15.13
CA ILE A 59 -12.21 8.74 -15.59
C ILE A 59 -12.56 7.25 -15.72
N SER A 60 -12.61 6.75 -16.95
CA SER A 60 -12.87 5.34 -17.24
C SER A 60 -11.82 4.82 -18.20
N SER A 61 -11.35 3.59 -17.99
CA SER A 61 -10.44 2.95 -18.94
C SER A 61 -11.16 2.71 -20.28
N PRO A 62 -10.47 2.91 -21.42
CA PRO A 62 -11.05 2.68 -22.75
C PRO A 62 -11.28 1.19 -23.08
N GLN A 63 -10.90 0.25 -22.20
CA GLN A 63 -10.83 -1.18 -22.51
C GLN A 63 -11.74 -2.09 -21.68
N SER A 64 -12.57 -1.56 -20.76
CA SER A 64 -13.45 -2.45 -20.00
C SER A 64 -14.70 -2.82 -20.81
N ASN A 65 -14.68 -3.98 -21.48
CA ASN A 65 -15.86 -4.68 -22.02
C ASN A 65 -16.88 -5.12 -20.92
N LEU A 66 -16.79 -4.56 -19.72
CA LEU A 66 -17.64 -4.86 -18.59
C LEU A 66 -18.87 -3.95 -18.66
N THR A 67 -20.04 -4.57 -18.82
CA THR A 67 -21.39 -3.99 -18.73
C THR A 67 -21.73 -3.48 -17.32
N LEU A 68 -20.74 -3.01 -16.56
CA LEU A 68 -20.94 -2.44 -15.24
C LEU A 68 -21.44 -0.99 -15.38
N LYS A 69 -22.46 -0.63 -14.60
CA LYS A 69 -22.95 0.75 -14.51
C LYS A 69 -21.91 1.62 -13.79
N THR A 70 -20.87 2.04 -14.51
CA THR A 70 -19.74 2.82 -13.98
C THR A 70 -20.17 4.10 -13.29
N LYS A 71 -21.27 4.73 -13.74
CA LYS A 71 -21.80 5.99 -13.19
C LYS A 71 -22.42 5.87 -11.78
N GLN A 72 -22.66 4.66 -11.28
CA GLN A 72 -23.26 4.47 -9.94
C GLN A 72 -22.23 4.42 -8.80
N PHE A 73 -20.95 4.22 -9.13
CA PHE A 73 -19.90 4.03 -8.15
C PHE A 73 -18.86 5.15 -8.25
N SER A 74 -18.28 5.54 -7.12
CA SER A 74 -17.20 6.55 -7.09
C SER A 74 -15.89 6.00 -7.66
N ALA A 75 -15.64 4.70 -7.48
CA ALA A 75 -14.53 3.99 -8.10
C ALA A 75 -14.87 2.49 -8.26
N ILE A 76 -14.28 1.85 -9.27
CA ILE A 76 -14.39 0.41 -9.51
C ILE A 76 -12.98 -0.16 -9.60
N ILE A 77 -12.69 -1.11 -8.70
CA ILE A 77 -11.38 -1.75 -8.56
C ILE A 77 -11.52 -3.27 -8.62
N PRO A 78 -11.05 -3.94 -9.69
CA PRO A 78 -10.87 -5.38 -9.68
C PRO A 78 -9.72 -5.77 -8.74
N ILE A 79 -9.95 -6.82 -7.96
CA ILE A 79 -8.95 -7.45 -7.11
C ILE A 79 -8.72 -8.85 -7.63
N LYS A 80 -7.47 -9.20 -7.91
CA LYS A 80 -7.07 -10.53 -8.39
C LYS A 80 -6.11 -11.17 -7.39
N ASP A 81 -6.14 -12.49 -7.32
CA ASP A 81 -5.19 -13.24 -6.51
C ASP A 81 -3.75 -13.01 -7.01
N LEU A 82 -2.81 -12.93 -6.06
CA LEU A 82 -1.36 -12.82 -6.30
C LEU A 82 -0.66 -13.98 -5.60
N HIS A 83 -0.38 -15.03 -6.36
CA HIS A 83 0.37 -16.18 -5.89
C HIS A 83 1.87 -15.91 -5.98
N SER A 84 2.43 -15.28 -4.95
CA SER A 84 3.88 -15.19 -4.79
C SER A 84 4.41 -16.50 -4.21
N ASN A 85 5.43 -17.12 -4.81
CA ASN A 85 6.06 -18.34 -4.28
C ASN A 85 6.57 -18.23 -2.81
N ILE A 86 6.59 -17.01 -2.26
CA ILE A 86 6.85 -16.66 -0.87
C ILE A 86 5.87 -17.32 0.12
N GLN A 87 4.64 -17.68 -0.30
CA GLN A 87 3.63 -18.28 0.60
C GLN A 87 4.05 -19.66 1.15
N SER A 88 5.00 -20.33 0.50
CA SER A 88 5.54 -21.60 0.97
C SER A 88 6.79 -21.44 1.86
N LEU A 89 7.28 -20.21 2.09
CA LEU A 89 8.42 -19.99 2.98
C LEU A 89 8.14 -20.45 4.42
N ASP A 90 6.89 -20.35 4.87
CA ASP A 90 6.45 -20.87 6.16
C ASP A 90 6.76 -22.36 6.33
N LYS A 91 6.68 -23.14 5.23
CA LYS A 91 6.98 -24.58 5.22
C LYS A 91 8.48 -24.84 5.39
N ILE A 92 9.31 -24.00 4.78
CA ILE A 92 10.78 -24.08 4.90
C ILE A 92 11.19 -23.71 6.33
N TRP A 93 10.65 -22.63 6.88
CA TRP A 93 10.99 -22.15 8.23
C TRP A 93 10.41 -23.04 9.34
N SER A 94 9.36 -23.81 9.07
CA SER A 94 8.83 -24.80 10.03
C SER A 94 9.75 -26.00 10.26
N SER A 95 10.81 -26.14 9.48
CA SER A 95 11.91 -27.05 9.77
C SER A 95 12.89 -26.37 10.75
N SER A 96 12.95 -26.91 11.97
CA SER A 96 14.10 -26.80 12.90
C SER A 96 14.16 -25.55 13.80
N TYR A 97 13.71 -25.74 15.06
CA TYR A 97 14.12 -25.04 16.30
C TYR A 97 13.94 -23.52 16.45
N HIS A 98 13.54 -22.77 15.41
CA HIS A 98 13.30 -21.33 15.51
C HIS A 98 11.81 -20.96 15.55
N PRO A 99 11.40 -20.00 16.39
CA PRO A 99 10.03 -19.50 16.38
C PRO A 99 9.69 -18.93 15.01
N LYS A 100 8.53 -19.33 14.46
CA LYS A 100 8.02 -18.83 13.17
C LYS A 100 8.11 -17.29 13.12
N PRO A 101 8.68 -16.69 12.06
CA PRO A 101 8.67 -15.24 11.89
C PRO A 101 7.23 -14.72 11.94
N SER A 102 7.03 -13.50 12.44
CA SER A 102 5.70 -12.86 12.48
C SER A 102 5.01 -12.78 11.11
N ILE A 103 5.80 -12.74 10.03
CA ILE A 103 5.37 -12.85 8.63
C ILE A 103 4.62 -14.18 8.39
N CYS A 104 5.10 -15.26 9.00
CA CYS A 104 4.53 -16.62 8.91
C CYS A 104 3.43 -16.88 9.96
N LYS A 105 3.36 -16.07 11.02
CA LYS A 105 2.30 -16.20 12.05
C LYS A 105 0.94 -15.71 11.53
N SER A 106 0.95 -14.89 10.48
CA SER A 106 -0.24 -14.48 9.75
C SER A 106 -0.55 -15.38 8.56
N SER A 107 -0.01 -16.62 8.52
CA SER A 107 -0.61 -17.63 7.66
C SER A 107 -2.09 -17.60 8.00
N PHE A 108 -2.86 -17.05 7.06
CA PHE A 108 -4.29 -16.94 7.13
C PHE A 108 -4.75 -18.24 7.79
N ASN A 109 -5.45 -18.15 8.92
CA ASN A 109 -6.27 -19.28 9.35
C ASN A 109 -7.39 -19.37 8.31
N VAL A 110 -7.04 -19.92 7.16
CA VAL A 110 -7.92 -20.49 6.17
C VAL A 110 -8.52 -21.74 6.81
N ARG A 111 -9.20 -21.58 7.95
CA ARG A 111 -10.00 -22.65 8.54
C ARG A 111 -11.34 -22.80 7.82
N ASN A 112 -11.63 -21.95 6.81
CA ASN A 112 -12.82 -22.00 5.96
C ASN A 112 -12.53 -21.70 4.46
N SER A 113 -11.48 -22.23 3.81
CA SER A 113 -11.38 -22.14 2.33
C SER A 113 -12.21 -23.21 1.66
N PHE A 114 -13.36 -22.81 1.17
CA PHE A 114 -13.86 -23.31 -0.11
C PHE A 114 -13.23 -22.57 -1.31
N ASN A 115 -12.32 -21.60 -1.10
CA ASN A 115 -11.70 -20.82 -2.16
C ASN A 115 -10.20 -20.60 -1.92
N SER A 116 -9.39 -20.95 -2.92
CA SER A 116 -7.92 -20.83 -3.01
C SER A 116 -7.41 -19.38 -3.14
N LYS A 117 -8.00 -18.43 -2.40
CA LYS A 117 -7.69 -17.01 -2.54
C LYS A 117 -6.48 -16.60 -1.72
N THR A 118 -5.71 -15.62 -2.22
CA THR A 118 -4.49 -15.10 -1.56
C THR A 118 -4.75 -13.88 -0.68
N TRP A 119 -6.01 -13.45 -0.60
CA TRP A 119 -6.44 -12.26 0.14
C TRP A 119 -7.83 -12.46 0.78
N SER A 120 -8.16 -11.64 1.78
CA SER A 120 -9.50 -11.54 2.36
C SER A 120 -9.87 -10.09 2.67
N LEU A 121 -11.16 -9.82 2.58
CA LEU A 121 -11.73 -8.55 2.97
C LEU A 121 -11.96 -8.55 4.50
N ILE A 122 -11.50 -7.51 5.18
CA ILE A 122 -11.78 -7.33 6.60
C ILE A 122 -13.08 -6.54 6.73
N LEU A 123 -14.13 -7.25 7.13
CA LEU A 123 -15.46 -6.67 7.37
C LEU A 123 -15.73 -6.47 8.87
N GLU A 124 -15.08 -7.25 9.72
CA GLU A 124 -15.28 -7.28 11.16
C GLU A 124 -14.06 -6.74 11.89
N PHE A 125 -14.30 -6.20 13.09
CA PHE A 125 -13.23 -5.72 13.95
C PHE A 125 -12.33 -6.88 14.39
N ASN A 126 -11.03 -6.73 14.18
CA ASN A 126 -10.03 -7.68 14.66
C ASN A 126 -8.93 -6.94 15.43
N PRO A 127 -8.77 -7.17 16.75
CA PRO A 127 -7.81 -6.43 17.57
C PRO A 127 -6.35 -6.71 17.18
N ASN A 128 -6.09 -7.80 16.47
CA ASN A 128 -4.74 -8.15 16.02
C ASN A 128 -4.37 -7.50 14.68
N LEU A 129 -5.32 -6.83 14.02
CA LEU A 129 -5.11 -6.17 12.74
C LEU A 129 -5.15 -4.66 12.94
N VAL A 130 -4.10 -3.99 12.50
CA VAL A 130 -4.01 -2.54 12.55
C VAL A 130 -4.07 -2.03 11.12
N ALA A 131 -5.00 -1.14 10.82
CA ALA A 131 -4.98 -0.38 9.58
C ALA A 131 -4.05 0.82 9.72
N LEU A 132 -3.41 1.26 8.64
CA LEU A 132 -2.59 2.47 8.66
C LEU A 132 -3.46 3.68 9.03
N GLN A 133 -3.23 4.21 10.24
CA GLN A 133 -3.89 5.42 10.72
C GLN A 133 -2.91 6.59 10.71
N LEU A 134 -3.29 7.67 10.02
CA LEU A 134 -2.48 8.86 9.93
C LEU A 134 -2.91 9.89 10.98
N PRO A 135 -2.02 10.30 11.90
CA PRO A 135 -2.31 11.41 12.81
C PRO A 135 -2.58 12.70 12.04
N LYS A 136 -3.52 13.52 12.53
CA LYS A 136 -3.85 14.83 11.92
C LYS A 136 -2.64 15.76 11.80
N SER A 137 -1.74 15.71 12.79
CA SER A 137 -0.50 16.49 12.76
C SER A 137 0.38 16.11 11.56
N TRP A 138 0.44 14.83 11.21
CA TRP A 138 1.20 14.34 10.07
C TRP A 138 0.54 14.76 8.75
N SER A 139 -0.79 14.62 8.63
CA SER A 139 -1.49 15.10 7.44
C SER A 139 -1.30 16.60 7.20
N ASN A 140 -1.31 17.39 8.27
CA ASN A 140 -1.09 18.83 8.19
C ASN A 140 0.34 19.15 7.77
N ALA A 141 1.34 18.54 8.42
CA ALA A 141 2.75 18.72 8.07
C ALA A 141 3.03 18.37 6.60
N LEU A 142 2.51 17.22 6.16
CA LEU A 142 2.60 16.79 4.77
C LEU A 142 1.96 17.79 3.80
N SER A 143 0.76 18.31 4.12
CA SER A 143 0.09 19.30 3.28
C SER A 143 0.86 20.63 3.18
N CYS A 144 1.51 21.06 4.28
CA CYS A 144 2.37 22.24 4.29
C CYS A 144 3.65 22.05 3.47
N LEU A 145 4.23 20.84 3.47
CA LEU A 145 5.40 20.54 2.64
C LEU A 145 5.05 20.57 1.15
N LEU A 146 3.92 19.99 0.77
CA LEU A 146 3.48 19.90 -0.63
C LEU A 146 2.94 21.21 -1.20
N SER A 147 2.52 22.16 -0.36
CA SER A 147 2.09 23.48 -0.83
C SER A 147 3.26 24.35 -1.29
N SER A 148 4.48 24.03 -0.86
CA SER A 148 5.71 24.68 -1.31
C SER A 148 6.02 24.26 -2.76
N LYS A 149 5.69 25.12 -3.72
CA LYS A 149 5.89 24.90 -5.18
C LYS A 149 7.36 24.95 -5.63
N SER A 150 8.33 24.70 -4.74
CA SER A 150 9.73 24.66 -5.13
C SER A 150 9.96 23.44 -6.03
N ARG A 151 10.49 23.67 -7.25
CA ARG A 151 10.75 22.61 -8.24
C ARG A 151 11.84 21.61 -7.82
N SER A 152 12.58 21.90 -6.75
CA SER A 152 13.69 21.07 -6.28
C SER A 152 13.77 21.13 -4.74
N SER A 153 12.86 20.41 -4.09
CA SER A 153 12.82 20.32 -2.62
C SER A 153 13.36 18.98 -2.15
N SER A 154 14.53 18.98 -1.53
CA SER A 154 15.05 17.83 -0.78
C SER A 154 14.47 17.86 0.63
N HIS A 155 13.80 16.78 1.03
CA HIS A 155 13.21 16.64 2.36
C HIS A 155 14.00 15.62 3.17
N CYS A 156 14.33 15.96 4.43
CA CYS A 156 15.05 15.07 5.32
C CYS A 156 14.19 14.76 6.55
N ILE A 157 13.94 13.48 6.80
CA ILE A 157 13.17 13.01 7.96
C ILE A 157 14.17 12.47 9.00
N LYS A 158 14.16 13.05 10.19
CA LYS A 158 15.03 12.66 11.31
C LYS A 158 14.21 12.39 12.56
N GLY A 159 14.72 11.54 13.45
CA GLY A 159 14.07 11.21 14.71
C GLY A 159 14.70 10.00 15.40
N SER A 160 14.25 9.68 16.60
CA SER A 160 14.70 8.52 17.37
C SER A 160 14.23 7.18 16.76
N LYS A 161 14.63 6.07 17.37
CA LYS A 161 14.18 4.72 16.96
C LYS A 161 12.69 4.55 17.28
N SER A 162 11.96 3.87 16.40
CA SER A 162 10.54 3.52 16.59
C SER A 162 9.54 4.68 16.65
N VAL A 163 9.84 5.84 16.07
CA VAL A 163 8.88 6.99 15.99
C VAL A 163 8.09 7.06 14.68
N GLY A 164 8.21 6.04 13.81
CA GLY A 164 7.48 5.99 12.54
C GLY A 164 8.12 6.76 11.38
N LYS A 165 9.45 6.98 11.40
CA LYS A 165 10.20 7.66 10.33
C LYS A 165 9.97 7.01 8.96
N TYR A 166 10.07 5.68 8.91
CA TYR A 166 9.77 4.87 7.72
C TYR A 166 8.37 5.20 7.18
N THR A 167 7.36 5.14 8.06
CA THR A 167 5.97 5.40 7.69
C THR A 167 5.80 6.82 7.14
N MET A 168 6.38 7.83 7.79
CA MET A 168 6.34 9.21 7.30
C MET A 168 7.05 9.37 5.96
N ALA A 169 8.20 8.72 5.77
CA ALA A 169 8.97 8.75 4.53
C ALA A 169 8.18 8.14 3.36
N CYS A 170 7.59 6.96 3.56
CA CYS A 170 6.74 6.31 2.54
C CYS A 170 5.50 7.17 2.23
N LEU A 171 4.86 7.77 3.23
CA LEU A 171 3.71 8.65 3.01
C LEU A 171 4.07 9.93 2.24
N LEU A 172 5.20 10.54 2.56
CA LEU A 172 5.69 11.71 1.83
C LEU A 172 6.03 11.34 0.38
N LEU A 173 6.75 10.24 0.17
CA LEU A 173 7.08 9.69 -1.14
C LEU A 173 5.82 9.49 -1.99
N HIS A 174 4.83 8.80 -1.44
CA HIS A 174 3.53 8.52 -2.08
C HIS A 174 2.80 9.79 -2.49
N GLN A 175 2.88 10.84 -1.67
CA GLN A 175 2.25 12.11 -2.01
C GLN A 175 3.03 12.92 -3.04
N LEU A 176 4.36 12.85 -3.03
CA LEU A 176 5.22 13.46 -4.05
C LEU A 176 5.00 12.79 -5.40
N LEU A 177 4.83 11.47 -5.45
CA LEU A 177 4.51 10.73 -6.68
C LEU A 177 3.16 11.12 -7.31
N ASN A 178 2.26 11.77 -6.55
CA ASN A 178 1.04 12.36 -7.13
C ASN A 178 1.30 13.63 -7.96
N THR A 179 2.50 14.21 -7.84
CA THR A 179 2.86 15.51 -8.45
C THR A 179 4.06 15.39 -9.39
N PHE A 180 4.97 14.45 -9.11
CA PHE A 180 6.19 14.22 -9.85
C PHE A 180 6.21 12.79 -10.39
N ASP A 181 6.58 12.63 -11.66
CA ASP A 181 6.66 11.32 -12.31
C ASP A 181 7.69 10.39 -11.64
N ARG A 182 8.75 10.98 -11.05
CA ARG A 182 9.79 10.24 -10.34
C ARG A 182 10.22 10.97 -9.08
N VAL A 183 10.47 10.20 -8.02
CA VAL A 183 10.96 10.71 -6.73
C VAL A 183 12.17 9.90 -6.29
N ALA A 184 13.23 10.60 -5.90
CA ALA A 184 14.44 9.97 -5.37
C ALA A 184 14.33 9.77 -3.85
N LEU A 185 14.53 8.53 -3.39
CA LEU A 185 14.59 8.14 -1.99
C LEU A 185 16.03 7.81 -1.63
N LEU A 186 16.66 8.62 -0.77
CA LEU A 186 17.97 8.37 -0.20
C LEU A 186 17.82 7.79 1.20
N ASP A 187 18.18 6.52 1.36
CA ASP A 187 18.17 5.81 2.63
C ASP A 187 19.58 5.81 3.25
N LEU A 188 19.68 6.37 4.45
CA LEU A 188 20.92 6.55 5.21
C LEU A 188 20.92 5.76 6.53
N ASP A 189 19.92 4.92 6.79
CA ASP A 189 19.83 4.12 8.03
C ASP A 189 20.19 2.65 7.76
N PRO A 190 21.47 2.25 7.91
CA PRO A 190 21.87 0.86 7.67
C PRO A 190 21.26 -0.13 8.67
N GLY A 191 20.76 0.33 9.81
CA GLY A 191 20.19 -0.54 10.85
C GLY A 191 18.74 -0.94 10.57
N GLN A 192 18.00 -0.13 9.81
CA GLN A 192 16.63 -0.40 9.41
C GLN A 192 16.40 0.11 7.98
N ALA A 193 17.11 -0.49 7.04
CA ALA A 193 17.01 -0.14 5.63
C ALA A 193 15.57 -0.35 5.08
N LEU A 194 15.15 0.55 4.21
CA LEU A 194 13.80 0.61 3.62
C LEU A 194 13.60 -0.42 2.50
N LEU A 195 14.48 -0.36 1.49
CA LEU A 195 14.34 -1.10 0.22
C LEU A 195 15.54 -2.01 -0.07
N THR A 196 16.49 -2.07 0.84
CA THR A 196 17.70 -2.88 0.71
C THR A 196 17.88 -3.77 1.95
N PRO A 197 18.66 -4.85 1.83
CA PRO A 197 19.12 -5.59 2.98
C PRO A 197 19.83 -4.68 4.00
N PRO A 198 19.82 -5.02 5.30
CA PRO A 198 20.50 -4.23 6.33
C PRO A 198 22.01 -4.10 6.03
N SER A 199 22.64 -3.07 6.58
CA SER A 199 24.05 -2.69 6.38
C SER A 199 24.37 -1.97 5.07
N LEU A 200 23.35 -1.51 4.33
CA LEU A 200 23.51 -0.77 3.09
C LEU A 200 22.98 0.66 3.20
N ILE A 201 23.60 1.55 2.42
CA ILE A 201 23.11 2.89 2.12
C ILE A 201 22.69 2.86 0.65
N SER A 202 21.53 3.45 0.33
CA SER A 202 20.94 3.28 -0.99
C SER A 202 20.23 4.53 -1.49
N LEU A 203 20.25 4.72 -2.80
CA LEU A 203 19.50 5.75 -3.50
C LEU A 203 18.59 5.06 -4.53
N HIS A 204 17.29 5.21 -4.36
CA HIS A 204 16.28 4.63 -5.25
C HIS A 204 15.56 5.73 -6.01
N LEU A 205 15.43 5.58 -7.32
CA LEU A 205 14.56 6.42 -8.14
C LEU A 205 13.26 5.66 -8.38
N LEU A 206 12.16 6.18 -7.84
CA LEU A 206 10.86 5.51 -7.85
C LEU A 206 9.88 6.26 -8.73
N ASP A 207 9.10 5.53 -9.53
CA ASP A 207 8.04 6.02 -10.40
C ASP A 207 6.64 5.53 -9.99
N SER A 208 6.59 4.67 -8.98
CA SER A 208 5.39 4.00 -8.52
C SER A 208 5.39 3.88 -6.98
N PRO A 209 4.20 3.86 -6.35
CA PRO A 209 4.12 3.82 -4.90
C PRO A 209 4.49 2.45 -4.33
N ILE A 210 5.08 2.44 -3.13
CA ILE A 210 5.46 1.22 -2.42
C ILE A 210 4.29 0.78 -1.55
N ILE A 211 3.60 -0.28 -1.94
CA ILE A 211 2.45 -0.81 -1.20
C ILE A 211 2.74 -2.21 -0.68
N GLY A 212 3.65 -2.25 0.28
CA GLY A 212 4.06 -3.44 1.02
C GLY A 212 5.08 -3.09 2.10
N PRO A 213 5.41 -4.04 2.99
CA PRO A 213 6.52 -3.90 3.92
C PRO A 213 7.89 -3.92 3.21
#